data_AF-A0A961JRU1-F1
#
_entry.id   AF-A0A961JRU1-F1
#
_cell.length_a   1.000
_cell.length_b   1.000
_cell.length_c   1.000
_cell.angle_alpha   90.00
_cell.angle_beta   90.00
_cell.angle_gamma   90.00
#
_symmetry.space_group_name_H-M   'P 1'
#
loop_
_entity.id
_entity.type
_entity.pdbx_description
1 polymer ?
#
loop_
_entity_poly.entity_id
_entity_poly.type
_entity_poly.pdbx_seq_one_letter_code
_entity_poly.pdbx_strand_id
1 'polypeptide(L)' 'AATGVPKTIRLRGNDVIVEYTNGWTEAVERNRYSLKDRYGHVAVERAATDADRTRLRALAGR' A
#
# COMPACT_ATOMS: atom_id res chain seq x y z
N ALA A 1 -3.32 -10.42 3.75
CA ALA A 1 -2.48 -9.42 3.06
C ALA A 1 -2.89 -9.39 1.59
N ALA A 2 -2.89 -8.23 0.93
CA ALA A 2 -3.33 -8.12 -0.47
C ALA A 2 -2.53 -9.09 -1.36
N THR A 3 -3.19 -10.07 -1.96
CA THR A 3 -2.58 -11.14 -2.77
C THR A 3 -2.48 -10.77 -4.26
N GLY A 4 -2.50 -9.47 -4.59
CA GLY A 4 -2.51 -8.98 -5.97
C GLY A 4 -1.10 -8.72 -6.52
N VAL A 5 -0.99 -8.69 -7.85
CA VAL A 5 0.21 -8.18 -8.53
C VAL A 5 0.17 -6.64 -8.51
N PRO A 6 1.25 -5.94 -8.14
CA PRO A 6 1.28 -4.48 -8.23
C PRO A 6 1.00 -4.03 -9.66
N LYS A 7 0.04 -3.13 -9.83
CA LYS A 7 -0.31 -2.50 -11.11
C LYS A 7 0.35 -1.13 -11.23
N THR A 8 0.23 -0.30 -10.20
CA THR A 8 0.88 1.00 -10.13
C THR A 8 1.50 1.19 -8.75
N ILE A 9 2.62 1.89 -8.70
CA ILE A 9 3.31 2.23 -7.47
C ILE A 9 3.65 3.71 -7.52
N ARG A 10 3.20 4.46 -6.52
CA ARG A 10 3.46 5.90 -6.37
C ARG A 10 4.28 6.14 -5.11
N LEU A 11 5.43 6.79 -5.27
CA LEU A 11 6.30 7.20 -4.18
C LEU A 11 6.25 8.71 -4.00
N ARG A 12 6.09 9.18 -2.75
CA ARG A 12 6.17 10.61 -2.42
C ARG A 12 6.84 10.81 -1.06
N GLY A 13 8.13 11.12 -1.07
CA GLY A 13 8.91 11.25 0.16
C GLY A 13 8.89 9.94 0.94
N ASN A 14 8.26 9.95 2.12
CA ASN A 14 8.10 8.73 2.92
C ASN A 14 6.86 7.91 2.60
N ASP A 15 5.93 8.47 1.84
CA ASP A 15 4.66 7.84 1.50
C ASP A 15 4.82 6.90 0.30
N VAL A 16 4.10 5.78 0.33
CA VAL A 16 4.05 4.80 -0.76
C VAL A 16 2.63 4.30 -0.92
N ILE A 17 2.13 4.32 -2.15
CA ILE A 17 0.80 3.82 -2.52
C ILE A 17 0.99 2.77 -3.61
N VAL A 18 0.41 1.60 -3.41
CA VAL A 18 0.41 0.48 -4.36
C VAL A 18 -1.03 0.16 -4.72
N GLU A 19 -1.36 0.32 -6.00
CA GLU A 19 -2.62 -0.18 -6.57
C GLU A 19 -2.33 -1.56 -7.17
N TYR A 20 -3.12 -2.56 -6.78
CA TYR A 20 -2.98 -3.93 -7.26
C TYR A 20 -3.92 -4.20 -8.46
N THR A 21 -3.56 -5.18 -9.29
CA THR A 21 -4.36 -5.59 -10.47
C THR A 21 -5.76 -6.10 -10.10
N ASN A 22 -5.96 -6.58 -8.88
CA ASN A 22 -7.25 -7.03 -8.36
C ASN A 22 -8.13 -5.89 -7.79
N GLY A 23 -7.70 -4.63 -7.94
CA GLY A 23 -8.41 -3.43 -7.50
C GLY A 23 -8.12 -3.01 -6.07
N TRP A 24 -7.43 -3.82 -5.27
CA TRP A 24 -7.05 -3.42 -3.91
C TRP A 24 -6.00 -2.30 -3.94
N THR A 25 -6.04 -1.42 -2.95
CA THR A 25 -5.04 -0.38 -2.76
C THR A 25 -4.43 -0.50 -1.38
N GLU A 26 -3.11 -0.45 -1.31
CA GLU A 26 -2.38 -0.48 -0.06
C GLU A 26 -1.47 0.75 0.01
N ALA A 27 -1.52 1.46 1.13
CA ALA A 27 -0.81 2.72 1.26
C ALA A 27 -0.16 2.85 2.64
N VAL A 28 1.04 3.42 2.66
CA VAL A 28 1.59 4.07 3.85
C VAL A 28 1.62 5.56 3.57
N GLU A 29 0.80 6.30 4.30
CA GLU A 29 0.69 7.76 4.20
C GLU A 29 0.62 8.37 5.60
N ARG A 30 1.37 9.45 5.86
CA ARG A 30 1.34 10.16 7.16
C ARG A 30 1.46 9.23 8.36
N ASN A 31 2.39 8.27 8.28
CA ASN A 31 2.64 7.27 9.31
C ASN A 31 1.51 6.25 9.58
N ARG A 32 0.51 6.16 8.68
CA ARG A 32 -0.57 5.17 8.76
C ARG A 32 -0.52 4.22 7.58
N TYR A 33 -0.76 2.96 7.88
CA TYR A 33 -1.01 1.93 6.90
C TYR A 33 -2.52 1.84 6.65
N SER A 34 -2.92 1.80 5.37
CA SER A 34 -4.29 1.49 4.97
C SER A 34 -4.33 0.42 3.89
N LEU A 35 -5.34 -0.44 3.97
CA LEU A 35 -5.70 -1.41 2.95
C LEU A 35 -7.16 -1.15 2.57
N LYS A 36 -7.37 -0.79 1.31
CA LYS A 36 -8.68 -0.51 0.74
C LYS A 36 -9.04 -1.58 -0.28
N ASP A 37 -10.30 -2.00 -0.27
CA ASP A 37 -10.85 -2.92 -1.25
C ASP A 37 -11.02 -2.25 -2.63
N ARG A 38 -11.50 -3.02 -3.61
CA ARG A 38 -11.74 -2.54 -4.98
C ARG A 38 -12.77 -1.41 -5.11
N TYR A 39 -13.61 -1.23 -4.10
CA TYR A 39 -14.64 -0.19 -4.06
C TYR A 39 -14.17 1.03 -3.23
N GLY A 40 -12.95 0.99 -2.71
CA GLY A 40 -12.37 2.05 -1.89
C GLY A 40 -12.73 1.96 -0.41
N HIS A 41 -13.43 0.91 0.04
CA HIS A 41 -13.74 0.73 1.46
C HIS A 41 -12.49 0.33 2.22
N VAL A 42 -12.30 0.91 3.41
CA VAL A 42 -11.16 0.60 4.28
C VAL A 42 -11.39 -0.76 4.94
N ALA A 43 -10.59 -1.75 4.55
CA ALA A 43 -10.58 -3.08 5.18
C ALA A 43 -9.66 -3.11 6.40
N VAL A 44 -8.55 -2.37 6.36
CA VAL A 44 -7.61 -2.22 7.47
C VAL A 44 -7.10 -0.78 7.50
N GLU A 45 -7.05 -0.20 8.70
CA GLU A 45 -6.30 1.03 8.97
C GLU A 45 -5.61 0.90 10.33
N ARG A 46 -4.30 1.19 10.37
CA ARG A 46 -3.50 1.15 11.61
C ARG A 46 -2.23 2.00 11.48
N ALA A 47 -1.50 2.17 12.57
CA ALA A 47 -0.16 2.75 12.51
C ALA A 47 0.73 1.92 11.56
N ALA A 48 1.50 2.61 10.73
CA ALA A 48 2.46 1.96 9.85
C ALA A 48 3.64 1.43 10.66
N THR A 49 4.00 0.17 10.40
CA THR A 49 5.20 -0.46 10.93
C THR A 49 6.36 -0.28 9.95
N ASP A 50 7.59 -0.50 10.42
CA ASP A 50 8.76 -0.52 9.54
C ASP A 50 8.69 -1.64 8.49
N ALA A 51 8.03 -2.76 8.83
CA ALA A 51 7.78 -3.85 7.90
C ALA A 51 6.86 -3.42 6.75
N ASP A 52 5.82 -2.61 7.01
CA ASP A 52 4.94 -2.09 5.97
C ASP A 52 5.71 -1.18 5.00
N ARG A 53 6.49 -0.24 5.55
CA ARG A 53 7.31 0.71 4.77
C ARG A 53 8.31 -0.06 3.90
N THR A 54 9.04 -0.99 4.50
CA THR A 54 10.07 -1.78 3.84
C THR A 54 9.47 -2.61 2.71
N ARG A 55 8.39 -3.35 2.99
CA ARG A 55 7.75 -4.19 1.98
C ARG A 55 7.19 -3.36 0.82
N LEU A 56 6.44 -2.29 1.10
CA LEU A 56 5.85 -1.49 0.02
C LEU A 56 6.89 -0.75 -0.82
N ARG A 57 7.99 -0.26 -0.21
CA ARG A 57 9.10 0.34 -0.95
C ARG A 57 9.87 -0.68 -1.80
N ALA A 58 10.02 -1.91 -1.32
CA ALA A 58 10.66 -2.97 -2.10
C ALA A 58 9.89 -3.29 -3.40
N LEU A 59 8.56 -3.10 -3.42
CA LEU A 59 7.76 -3.25 -4.64
C LEU A 59 8.10 -2.18 -5.68
N ALA A 60 8.52 -0.97 -5.26
CA ALA A 60 8.82 0.14 -6.16
C ALA A 60 10.17 0.03 -6.87
N GLY A 61 11.09 -0.79 -6.33
CA GLY A 61 12.42 -1.04 -6.90
C GLY A 61 12.53 -2.33 -7.71
N ARG A 62 11.40 -2.93 -8.06
CA ARG A 62 11.30 -4.14 -8.89
C ARG A 62 10.85 -3.77 -10.30
#